data_AF-A0A679FM51-F1
#
_entry.id   AF-A0A679FM51-F1
#
_cell.length_a   1.000
_cell.length_b   1.000
_cell.length_c   1.000
_cell.angle_alpha   90.00
_cell.angle_beta   90.00
_cell.angle_gamma   90.00
#
_symmetry.space_group_name_H-M   'P 1'
#
loop_
_entity.id
_entity.type
_entity.pdbx_description
1 polymer ?
#
loop_
_entity_poly.entity_id
_entity_poly.type
_entity_poly.pdbx_seq_one_letter_code
_entity_poly.pdbx_strand_id
1 'polypeptide(L)'
;MIRSTQSRVKYRGYPFPPHNTRDIKRGDIIIESDLYKQYAGELQIALKDMKNSGRSNVVGRIREEEIFLIDYIQPWGKFAFTEWK
;
A
#
# COMPACT_ATOMS: atom_id res chain seq x y z
N MET A 1 -2.63 8.97 -2.62
CA MET A 1 -2.62 7.55 -2.22
C MET A 1 -3.93 7.25 -1.54
N ILE A 2 -4.46 6.04 -1.71
CA ILE A 2 -5.56 5.54 -0.88
C ILE A 2 -4.92 4.93 0.37
N ARG A 3 -5.43 5.24 1.56
CA ARG A 3 -4.83 4.83 2.84
C ARG A 3 -5.83 4.04 3.67
N SER A 4 -5.45 2.82 4.04
CA SER A 4 -6.20 1.98 4.99
C SER A 4 -5.53 2.08 6.36
N THR A 5 -5.96 3.06 7.15
CA THR A 5 -5.30 3.44 8.42
C THR A 5 -5.51 2.42 9.55
N GLN A 6 -6.57 1.62 9.48
CA GLN A 6 -6.89 0.59 10.49
C GLN A 6 -5.87 -0.55 10.52
N SER A 7 -5.19 -0.87 9.41
CA SER A 7 -4.23 -1.97 9.36
C SER A 7 -3.06 -1.73 10.33
N ARG A 8 -2.59 -0.49 10.42
CA ARG A 8 -1.55 -0.07 11.38
C ARG A 8 -1.94 -0.35 12.83
N VAL A 9 -3.21 -0.14 13.18
CA VAL A 9 -3.70 -0.39 14.55
C VAL A 9 -3.78 -1.89 14.80
N LYS A 10 -4.33 -2.64 13.85
CA LYS A 10 -4.47 -4.10 13.92
C LYS A 10 -3.12 -4.81 14.08
N TYR A 11 -2.09 -4.36 13.36
CA TYR A 11 -0.76 -4.98 13.35
C TYR A 11 0.27 -4.21 14.19
N ARG A 12 -0.17 -3.42 15.17
CA ARG A 12 0.74 -2.70 16.05
C ARG A 12 1.66 -3.68 16.79
N GLY A 13 2.97 -3.43 16.73
CA GLY A 13 4.00 -4.27 17.36
C GLY A 13 4.48 -5.44 16.50
N TYR A 14 3.86 -5.67 15.33
CA TYR A 14 4.43 -6.58 14.34
C TYR A 14 5.58 -5.89 13.59
N PRO A 15 6.68 -6.61 13.31
CA PRO A 15 7.78 -6.07 12.53
C PRO A 15 7.43 -6.02 11.05
N PHE A 16 7.74 -4.89 10.41
CA PHE A 16 7.66 -4.68 8.97
C PHE A 16 9.04 -4.24 8.45
N PRO A 17 10.03 -5.14 8.36
CA PRO A 17 11.35 -4.79 7.86
C PRO A 17 11.29 -4.33 6.38
N PRO A 18 12.13 -3.38 5.96
CA PRO A 18 12.29 -3.05 4.55
C PRO A 18 12.74 -4.28 3.74
N HIS A 19 12.11 -4.54 2.60
CA HIS A 19 12.51 -5.62 1.69
C HIS A 19 12.38 -5.23 0.21
N ASN A 20 11.17 -4.95 -0.27
CA ASN A 20 10.95 -4.53 -1.66
C ASN A 20 10.70 -3.02 -1.74
N THR A 21 11.78 -2.25 -1.74
CA THR A 21 11.72 -0.78 -1.66
C THR A 21 12.01 -0.11 -3.00
N ARG A 22 11.64 -0.76 -4.11
CA ARG A 22 11.74 -0.16 -5.45
C ARG A 22 10.88 1.09 -5.56
N ASP A 23 11.12 1.88 -6.60
CA ASP A 23 10.24 2.98 -6.98
C ASP A 23 8.79 2.50 -7.12
N ILE A 24 7.87 3.31 -6.59
CA ILE A 24 6.45 3.03 -6.52
C ILE A 24 5.80 3.48 -7.83
N LYS A 25 4.98 2.61 -8.38
CA LYS A 25 4.16 2.89 -9.56
C LYS A 25 2.69 2.93 -9.18
N ARG A 26 1.88 3.67 -9.95
CA ARG A 26 0.42 3.64 -9.82
C ARG A 26 -0.08 2.19 -9.84
N GLY A 27 -1.03 1.89 -8.95
CA GLY A 27 -1.58 0.54 -8.75
C GLY A 27 -0.76 -0.37 -7.82
N ASP A 28 0.43 0.03 -7.38
CA ASP A 28 1.20 -0.73 -6.40
C ASP A 28 0.49 -0.71 -5.02
N ILE A 29 0.52 -1.85 -4.36
CA ILE A 29 0.04 -2.07 -2.99
C ILE A 29 1.25 -1.97 -2.06
N ILE A 30 1.14 -1.12 -1.05
CA ILE A 30 2.26 -0.72 -0.20
C ILE A 30 1.92 -1.04 1.25
N ILE A 31 2.91 -1.52 2.00
CA ILE A 31 2.91 -1.53 3.47
C ILE A 31 4.09 -0.70 3.94
N GLU A 32 3.83 0.29 4.80
CA GLU A 32 4.89 1.10 5.39
C GLU A 32 5.77 0.27 6.33
N SER A 33 7.09 0.39 6.19
CA SER A 33 8.04 -0.33 7.01
C SER A 33 8.21 0.29 8.41
N ASP A 34 8.95 -0.41 9.27
CA ASP A 34 9.33 0.06 10.60
C ASP A 34 10.13 1.37 10.58
N LEU A 35 10.78 1.69 9.45
CA LEU A 35 11.49 2.98 9.28
C LEU A 35 10.55 4.18 9.34
N TYR A 36 9.26 3.97 9.08
CA TYR A 36 8.22 4.99 9.21
C TYR A 36 7.53 5.02 10.57
N LYS A 37 8.06 4.33 11.60
CA LYS A 37 7.64 4.34 13.02
C LYS A 37 6.12 4.43 13.20
N GLN A 38 5.61 5.66 13.28
CA GLN A 38 4.18 5.94 13.43
C GLN A 38 3.32 5.43 12.29
N TYR A 39 3.84 5.09 11.11
CA TYR A 39 3.05 4.52 10.02
C TYR A 39 3.32 3.03 9.76
N ALA A 40 4.22 2.39 10.52
CA ALA A 40 4.56 0.99 10.32
C ALA A 40 3.31 0.09 10.26
N GLY A 41 3.19 -0.74 9.22
CA GLY A 41 2.03 -1.62 8.99
C GLY A 41 0.80 -0.94 8.37
N GLU A 42 0.87 0.36 8.03
CA GLU A 42 -0.20 1.02 7.28
C GLU A 42 -0.23 0.54 5.83
N LEU A 43 -1.41 0.11 5.36
CA LEU A 43 -1.64 -0.31 3.99
C LEU A 43 -2.04 0.88 3.12
N GLN A 44 -1.47 0.96 1.93
CA GLN A 44 -1.74 2.02 0.98
C GLN A 44 -1.82 1.50 -0.46
N ILE A 45 -2.52 2.23 -1.33
CA ILE A 45 -2.52 2.02 -2.78
C ILE A 45 -2.02 3.30 -3.47
N ALA A 46 -1.05 3.14 -4.35
CA ALA A 46 -0.47 4.24 -5.11
C ALA A 46 -1.42 4.74 -6.20
N LEU A 47 -1.76 6.04 -6.15
CA LEU A 47 -2.57 6.71 -7.19
C LEU A 47 -1.71 7.34 -8.30
N LYS A 48 -0.40 7.43 -8.10
CA LYS A 48 0.57 8.02 -9.02
C LYS A 48 1.94 7.39 -8.77
N ASP A 49 2.84 7.56 -9.73
CA ASP A 49 4.22 7.12 -9.60
C ASP A 49 4.98 8.01 -8.59
N MET A 50 5.87 7.39 -7.82
CA MET A 50 6.60 8.04 -6.73
C MET A 50 7.98 7.41 -6.56
N LYS A 51 9.00 8.23 -6.30
CA LYS A 51 10.30 7.72 -5.86
C LYS A 51 10.18 7.15 -4.46
N ASN A 52 10.74 5.96 -4.24
CA ASN A 52 10.76 5.34 -2.92
C ASN A 52 12.07 5.71 -2.21
N SER A 53 11.98 6.15 -0.96
CA SER A 53 13.15 6.53 -0.15
C SER A 53 13.88 5.32 0.46
N GLY A 54 13.53 4.10 0.05
CA GLY A 54 14.04 2.87 0.66
C GLY A 54 13.27 2.44 1.90
N ARG A 55 12.06 3.00 2.12
CA ARG A 55 11.33 2.88 3.40
C ARG A 55 9.94 2.30 3.29
N SER A 56 9.37 2.22 2.09
CA SER A 56 8.03 1.66 1.90
C SER A 56 8.14 0.35 1.16
N ASN A 57 7.44 -0.68 1.64
CA ASN A 57 7.48 -2.00 1.03
C ASN A 57 6.39 -2.12 -0.03
N VAL A 58 6.76 -2.41 -1.27
CA VAL A 58 5.81 -2.80 -2.32
C VAL A 58 5.51 -4.29 -2.18
N VAL A 59 4.30 -4.63 -1.78
CA VAL A 59 3.89 -6.01 -1.45
C VAL A 59 3.04 -6.66 -2.53
N GLY A 60 2.55 -5.88 -3.50
CA GLY A 60 1.73 -6.37 -4.60
C GLY A 60 1.44 -5.27 -5.61
N ARG A 61 0.74 -5.63 -6.69
CA ARG A 61 0.31 -4.70 -7.73
C ARG A 61 -1.07 -5.12 -8.25
N ILE A 62 -1.96 -4.16 -8.41
CA ILE A 62 -3.26 -4.37 -9.06
C ILE A 62 -3.00 -4.69 -10.53
N ARG A 63 -3.76 -5.65 -11.10
CA ARG A 63 -3.66 -6.01 -12.51
C ARG A 63 -3.83 -4.78 -13.39
N GLU A 64 -3.06 -4.70 -14.47
CA GLU A 64 -2.99 -3.48 -15.29
C GLU A 64 -4.36 -3.09 -15.87
N GLU A 65 -5.15 -4.10 -16.26
CA GLU A 65 -6.52 -3.94 -16.75
C GLU A 65 -7.54 -3.50 -15.68
N GLU A 66 -7.20 -3.59 -14.39
CA GLU A 66 -8.05 -3.23 -13.25
C GLU A 66 -7.60 -1.96 -12.52
N ILE A 67 -6.41 -1.42 -12.84
CA ILE A 67 -5.87 -0.22 -12.16
C ILE A 67 -6.86 0.95 -12.20
N PHE A 68 -7.65 1.08 -13.26
CA PHE A 68 -8.65 2.14 -13.37
C PHE A 68 -9.71 2.11 -12.24
N LEU A 69 -9.95 0.96 -11.61
CA LEU A 69 -10.92 0.82 -10.51
C LEU A 69 -10.55 1.67 -9.29
N ILE A 70 -9.27 1.98 -9.08
CA ILE A 70 -8.85 2.79 -7.93
C ILE A 70 -9.38 4.23 -7.98
N ASP A 71 -9.71 4.73 -9.16
CA ASP A 71 -10.28 6.07 -9.32
C ASP A 71 -11.74 6.16 -8.85
N TYR A 72 -12.42 5.01 -8.70
CA TYR A 72 -13.79 4.93 -8.22
C TYR A 72 -13.87 4.85 -6.69
N ILE A 73 -12.74 4.65 -6.01
CA ILE A 73 -12.72 4.56 -4.55
C ILE A 73 -12.87 5.96 -3.95
N GLN A 74 -14.07 6.24 -3.45
CA GLN A 74 -14.40 7.49 -2.78
C GLN A 74 -13.89 7.52 -1.33
N PRO A 75 -13.83 8.72 -0.69
CA PRO A 75 -13.61 8.81 0.75
C PRO A 75 -14.57 7.90 1.52
N TRP A 76 -14.03 7.15 2.49
CA TRP A 76 -14.77 6.14 3.27
C TRP A 76 -15.31 4.95 2.47
N GLY A 77 -15.00 4.85 1.18
CA GLY A 77 -15.30 3.71 0.34
C GLY A 77 -14.62 2.45 0.86
N LYS A 78 -15.38 1.36 0.93
CA LYS A 78 -14.85 0.04 1.28
C LYS A 78 -14.34 -0.64 0.02
N PHE A 79 -13.22 -1.33 0.13
CA PHE A 79 -12.65 -2.16 -0.91
C PHE A 79 -12.06 -3.42 -0.29
N ALA A 80 -11.84 -4.44 -1.10
CA ALA A 80 -11.15 -5.66 -0.73
C ALA A 80 -10.23 -6.09 -1.88
N PHE A 81 -9.21 -6.86 -1.55
CA PHE A 81 -8.35 -7.49 -2.54
C PHE A 81 -8.78 -8.95 -2.71
N THR A 82 -8.64 -9.47 -3.93
CA THR A 82 -8.74 -10.90 -4.23
C THR A 82 -7.51 -11.31 -5.03
N GLU A 83 -7.06 -12.54 -4.85
CA GLU A 83 -6.01 -13.10 -5.70
C GLU A 83 -6.55 -13.41 -7.09
N TRP A 84 -5.68 -13.25 -8.09
CA TRP A 84 -5.96 -13.71 -9.44
C TRP A 84 -5.65 -15.21 -9.56
N LYS A 85 -6.51 -15.96 -10.26
CA LYS A 85 -6.37 -17.41 -10.46
C LYS A 85 -5.60 -17.77 -11.72
#